data_AF-A0A2W1BKP3-F1
#
_entry.id   AF-A0A2W1BKP3-F1
#
_cell.length_a   1.000
_cell.length_b   1.000
_cell.length_c   1.000
_cell.angle_alpha   90.00
_cell.angle_beta   90.00
_cell.angle_gamma   90.00
#
_symmetry.space_group_name_H-M   'P 1'
#
loop_
_entity.id
_entity.type
_entity.pdbx_description
1 polymer ?
#
loop_
_entity_poly.entity_id
_entity_poly.type
_entity_poly.pdbx_seq_one_letter_code
_entity_poly.pdbx_strand_id
1 'polypeptide(L)'
;MATLIQSYEQQYSVLTADITAKIGRLKSGNEDNRDQLTREIQANFEEANDLLEQLELESRGAGAGSRVAAYRAELQRVRDEYRSVVNSGGQQYNADNDEVYDDWSGAQEQHRKLLDNTERLERTGRALTDGYRVVLETEQIGAAVLQDLNLQRETIQRSRGRVKRLERTGRALTDGYRVVLETEQIGAAVLQDLNLQRETIQRSRGRLRETDEQLNRSTRLMNTMIMRALQDRFILIMVFLVLGILLCVGVYFYVT
;
A
#
# COMPACT_ATOMS: atom_id res chain seq x y z
N MET A 1 -17.71 1.14 5.67
CA MET A 1 -16.87 0.19 6.45
C MET A 1 -16.20 0.90 7.63
N ALA A 2 -15.40 1.96 7.46
CA ALA A 2 -14.83 2.69 8.60
C ALA A 2 -15.87 3.35 9.55
N THR A 3 -17.04 3.72 9.02
CA THR A 3 -18.13 4.35 9.78
C THR A 3 -18.85 3.38 10.73
N LEU A 4 -18.88 2.08 10.41
CA LEU A 4 -19.59 1.08 11.21
C LEU A 4 -18.79 0.71 12.46
N ILE A 5 -17.47 0.50 12.29
CA ILE A 5 -16.53 0.29 13.41
C ILE A 5 -16.59 1.46 14.39
N GLN A 6 -16.55 2.70 13.89
CA GLN A 6 -16.62 3.88 14.75
C GLN A 6 -17.96 3.99 15.50
N SER A 7 -19.06 3.54 14.89
CA SER A 7 -20.37 3.52 15.57
C SER A 7 -20.43 2.48 16.69
N TYR A 8 -19.83 1.31 16.50
CA TYR A 8 -19.74 0.27 17.53
C TYR A 8 -18.77 0.67 18.65
N GLU A 9 -17.65 1.33 18.34
CA GLU A 9 -16.74 1.89 19.34
C GLU A 9 -17.44 2.93 20.23
N GLN A 10 -18.26 3.80 19.62
CA GLN A 10 -19.05 4.78 20.36
C GLN A 10 -20.10 4.10 21.26
N GLN A 11 -20.83 3.11 20.74
CA GLN A 11 -21.83 2.37 21.51
C GLN A 11 -21.20 1.62 22.69
N TYR A 12 -20.06 0.95 22.46
CA TYR A 12 -19.31 0.26 23.51
C TYR A 12 -18.82 1.22 24.61
N SER A 13 -18.32 2.40 24.23
CA SER A 13 -17.88 3.42 25.19
C SER A 13 -19.03 3.95 26.07
N VAL A 14 -20.23 4.13 25.50
CA VAL A 14 -21.40 4.57 26.25
C VAL A 14 -21.86 3.47 27.21
N LEU A 15 -21.88 2.22 26.74
CA LEU A 15 -22.34 1.08 27.52
C LEU A 15 -21.42 0.77 28.71
N THR A 16 -20.10 0.83 28.52
CA THR A 16 -19.12 0.67 29.61
C THR A 16 -19.19 1.79 30.65
N ALA A 17 -19.46 3.03 30.23
CA ALA A 17 -19.70 4.14 31.15
C ALA A 17 -20.97 3.93 31.98
N ASP A 18 -22.06 3.43 31.37
CA ASP A 18 -23.31 3.09 32.08
C ASP A 18 -23.10 1.95 33.09
N ILE A 19 -22.40 0.88 32.69
CA ILE A 19 -22.03 -0.24 33.59
C ILE A 19 -21.25 0.30 34.80
N THR A 20 -20.24 1.14 34.56
CA THR A 20 -19.41 1.71 35.64
C THR A 20 -20.21 2.59 36.59
N ALA A 21 -21.12 3.43 36.05
CA ALA A 21 -22.00 4.26 36.86
C ALA A 21 -22.95 3.42 37.73
N LYS A 22 -23.52 2.34 37.16
CA LYS A 22 -24.38 1.40 37.90
C LYS A 22 -23.62 0.63 38.98
N ILE A 23 -22.36 0.22 38.74
CA ILE A 23 -21.48 -0.37 39.77
C ILE A 23 -21.21 0.63 40.91
N GLY A 24 -20.99 1.90 40.59
CA GLY A 24 -20.85 2.97 41.59
C GLY A 24 -22.10 3.12 42.46
N ARG A 25 -23.30 3.05 41.86
CA ARG A 25 -24.57 3.05 42.60
C ARG A 25 -24.76 1.80 43.46
N LEU A 26 -24.31 0.63 42.98
CA LEU A 26 -24.33 -0.63 43.73
C LEU A 26 -23.45 -0.56 45.00
N LYS A 27 -22.32 0.17 44.91
CA LYS A 27 -21.40 0.42 46.03
C LYS A 27 -21.95 1.41 47.06
N SER A 28 -22.83 2.34 46.64
CA SER A 28 -23.35 3.42 47.49
C SER A 28 -24.56 3.03 48.37
N GLY A 29 -25.05 1.78 48.30
CA GLY A 29 -25.92 1.22 49.34
C GLY A 29 -27.42 1.56 49.27
N ASN A 30 -28.12 1.06 48.24
CA ASN A 30 -29.59 0.91 48.26
C ASN A 30 -29.93 -0.57 48.05
N GLU A 31 -30.23 -1.29 49.13
CA GLU A 31 -30.49 -2.75 49.12
C GLU A 31 -31.73 -3.13 48.29
N ASP A 32 -32.80 -2.34 48.35
CA ASP A 32 -34.06 -2.62 47.64
C ASP A 32 -33.93 -2.63 46.11
N ASN A 33 -32.95 -1.91 45.57
CA ASN A 33 -32.65 -1.86 44.14
C ASN A 33 -31.41 -2.68 43.77
N ARG A 34 -30.76 -3.36 44.73
CA ARG A 34 -29.49 -4.07 44.51
C ARG A 34 -29.68 -5.23 43.53
N ASP A 35 -30.75 -6.00 43.68
CA ASP A 35 -31.06 -7.14 42.80
C ASP A 35 -31.54 -6.70 41.41
N GLN A 36 -32.22 -5.56 41.31
CA GLN A 36 -32.60 -4.98 40.02
C GLN A 36 -31.36 -4.43 39.28
N LEU A 37 -30.53 -3.66 39.97
CA LEU A 37 -29.28 -3.11 39.41
C LEU A 37 -28.31 -4.23 39.00
N THR A 38 -28.22 -5.31 39.78
CA THR A 38 -27.42 -6.51 39.47
C THR A 38 -27.89 -7.14 38.14
N ARG A 39 -29.20 -7.30 37.94
CA ARG A 39 -29.77 -7.84 36.70
C ARG A 39 -29.54 -6.92 35.50
N GLU A 40 -29.71 -5.60 35.67
CA GLU A 40 -29.44 -4.63 34.62
C GLU A 40 -27.96 -4.56 34.23
N ILE A 41 -27.05 -4.63 35.21
CA ILE A 41 -25.60 -4.68 34.96
C ILE A 41 -25.23 -5.95 34.19
N GLN A 42 -25.81 -7.10 34.53
CA GLN A 42 -25.61 -8.36 33.81
C GLN A 42 -26.09 -8.27 32.35
N ALA A 43 -27.29 -7.73 32.10
CA ALA A 43 -27.80 -7.52 30.76
C ALA A 43 -26.90 -6.59 29.92
N ASN A 44 -26.45 -5.48 30.50
CA ASN A 44 -25.52 -4.56 29.83
C ASN A 44 -24.16 -5.24 29.52
N PHE A 45 -23.69 -6.17 30.36
CA PHE A 45 -22.48 -6.95 30.10
C PHE A 45 -22.65 -7.93 28.94
N GLU A 46 -23.84 -8.49 28.75
CA GLU A 46 -24.17 -9.35 27.60
C GLU A 46 -24.19 -8.52 26.31
N GLU A 47 -24.88 -7.38 26.31
CA GLU A 47 -24.89 -6.45 25.17
C GLU A 47 -23.48 -5.94 24.81
N ALA A 48 -22.63 -5.68 25.81
CA ALA A 48 -21.24 -5.28 25.59
C ALA A 48 -20.39 -6.41 24.97
N ASN A 49 -20.67 -7.68 25.33
CA ASN A 49 -20.00 -8.83 24.72
C ASN A 49 -20.44 -9.01 23.27
N ASP A 50 -21.73 -8.86 22.96
CA ASP A 50 -22.27 -8.96 21.60
C ASP A 50 -21.68 -7.88 20.69
N LEU A 51 -21.57 -6.64 21.18
CA LEU A 51 -20.92 -5.54 20.46
C LEU A 51 -19.43 -5.82 20.20
N LEU A 52 -18.72 -6.44 21.16
CA LEU A 52 -17.32 -6.83 20.97
C LEU A 52 -17.15 -7.96 19.96
N GLU A 53 -18.08 -8.91 19.90
CA GLU A 53 -18.07 -9.98 18.90
C GLU A 53 -18.30 -9.42 17.48
N GLN A 54 -19.25 -8.49 17.33
CA GLN A 54 -19.49 -7.78 16.07
C GLN A 54 -18.27 -6.94 15.63
N LEU A 55 -17.63 -6.24 16.58
CA LEU A 55 -16.37 -5.53 16.34
C LEU A 55 -15.24 -6.48 15.94
N GLU A 56 -15.15 -7.67 16.52
CA GLU A 56 -14.15 -8.67 16.16
C GLU A 56 -14.33 -9.16 14.71
N LEU A 57 -15.56 -9.49 14.33
CA LEU A 57 -15.91 -9.94 12.98
C LEU A 57 -15.59 -8.88 11.92
N GLU A 58 -15.92 -7.61 12.18
CA GLU A 58 -15.66 -6.51 11.25
C GLU A 58 -14.16 -6.11 11.24
N SER A 59 -13.47 -6.21 12.38
CA SER A 59 -12.03 -5.90 12.52
C SER A 59 -11.10 -6.93 11.85
N ARG A 60 -11.59 -8.16 11.63
CA ARG A 60 -10.86 -9.25 10.98
C ARG A 60 -10.53 -8.94 9.52
N GLY A 61 -11.31 -8.07 8.86
CA GLY A 61 -11.04 -7.55 7.51
C GLY A 61 -10.12 -6.33 7.47
N ALA A 62 -9.94 -5.61 8.59
CA ALA A 62 -9.27 -4.30 8.65
C ALA A 62 -7.95 -4.28 9.45
N GLY A 63 -7.50 -5.41 10.00
CA GLY A 63 -6.24 -5.51 10.75
C GLY A 63 -6.28 -4.84 12.13
N ALA A 64 -7.46 -4.66 12.71
CA ALA A 64 -7.66 -3.94 13.98
C ALA A 64 -7.76 -4.86 15.23
N GLY A 65 -7.28 -6.10 15.15
CA GLY A 65 -7.36 -7.09 16.24
C GLY A 65 -6.72 -6.67 17.56
N SER A 66 -5.72 -5.77 17.54
CA SER A 66 -5.09 -5.24 18.76
C SER A 66 -6.03 -4.33 19.58
N ARG A 67 -7.03 -3.71 18.95
CA ARG A 67 -7.97 -2.80 19.65
C ARG A 67 -9.08 -3.58 20.35
N VAL A 68 -9.60 -4.62 19.69
CA VAL A 68 -10.59 -5.54 20.28
C VAL A 68 -10.03 -6.25 21.51
N ALA A 69 -8.75 -6.64 21.48
CA ALA A 69 -8.08 -7.21 22.64
C ALA A 69 -7.99 -6.25 23.84
N ALA A 70 -7.76 -4.95 23.58
CA ALA A 70 -7.72 -3.94 24.63
C ALA A 70 -9.11 -3.71 25.25
N TYR A 71 -10.17 -3.63 24.44
CA TYR A 71 -11.53 -3.51 24.94
C TYR A 71 -11.99 -4.75 25.73
N ARG A 72 -11.58 -5.95 25.31
CA ARG A 72 -11.84 -7.18 26.07
C ARG A 72 -11.18 -7.16 27.45
N ALA A 73 -9.94 -6.68 27.54
CA ALA A 73 -9.24 -6.55 28.82
C ALA A 73 -9.93 -5.54 29.76
N GLU A 74 -10.42 -4.42 29.23
CA GLU A 74 -11.14 -3.43 30.04
C GLU A 74 -12.50 -3.97 30.52
N LEU A 75 -13.27 -4.66 29.67
CA LEU A 75 -14.53 -5.28 30.08
C LEU A 75 -14.32 -6.31 31.21
N GLN A 76 -13.23 -7.07 31.13
CA GLN A 76 -12.85 -8.04 32.17
C GLN A 76 -12.52 -7.33 33.49
N ARG A 77 -11.78 -6.23 33.44
CA ARG A 77 -11.45 -5.41 34.63
C ARG A 77 -12.71 -4.90 35.33
N VAL A 78 -13.66 -4.37 34.57
CA VAL A 78 -14.94 -3.86 35.10
C VAL A 78 -15.79 -5.00 35.67
N ARG A 79 -15.74 -6.19 35.08
CA ARG A 79 -16.41 -7.39 35.59
C ARG A 79 -15.84 -7.89 36.91
N ASP A 80 -14.52 -7.86 37.07
CA ASP A 80 -13.85 -8.21 38.32
C ASP A 80 -14.18 -7.20 39.44
N GLU A 81 -14.25 -5.91 39.10
CA GLU A 81 -14.70 -4.85 40.02
C GLU A 81 -16.14 -5.08 40.48
N TYR A 82 -17.07 -5.35 39.56
CA TYR A 82 -18.45 -5.72 39.91
C TYR A 82 -18.52 -6.93 40.85
N ARG A 83 -17.77 -8.01 40.57
CA ARG A 83 -17.73 -9.20 41.41
C ARG A 83 -17.24 -8.90 42.82
N SER A 84 -16.24 -8.02 42.95
CA SER A 84 -15.72 -7.58 44.25
C SER A 84 -16.77 -6.81 45.07
N VAL A 85 -17.54 -5.93 44.42
CA VAL A 85 -18.59 -5.12 45.07
C VAL A 85 -19.80 -5.97 45.48
N VAL A 86 -20.12 -7.00 44.71
CA VAL A 86 -21.16 -7.98 45.06
C VAL A 86 -20.76 -8.78 46.30
N ASN A 87 -19.54 -9.33 46.32
CA ASN A 87 -19.04 -10.16 47.42
C ASN A 87 -18.78 -9.38 48.71
N SER A 88 -18.25 -8.15 48.61
CA SER A 88 -17.95 -7.32 49.78
C SER A 88 -19.20 -6.92 50.57
N GLY A 89 -20.37 -6.90 49.94
CA GLY A 89 -21.65 -6.64 50.62
C GLY A 89 -22.12 -7.79 51.53
N GLY A 90 -21.52 -8.98 51.45
CA GLY A 90 -21.93 -10.16 52.24
C GLY A 90 -21.10 -10.44 53.50
N GLN A 91 -19.99 -9.73 53.72
CA GLN A 91 -18.97 -10.12 54.71
C GLN A 91 -19.04 -9.37 56.05
N GLN A 92 -20.08 -8.57 56.30
CA GLN A 92 -20.12 -7.65 57.46
C GLN A 92 -20.86 -8.18 58.70
N TYR A 93 -21.31 -9.44 58.68
CA TYR A 93 -21.93 -10.11 59.84
C TYR A 93 -21.18 -11.38 60.19
N ASN A 94 -20.25 -11.31 61.14
CA ASN A 94 -19.86 -12.37 62.10
C ASN A 94 -18.51 -12.02 62.74
N ALA A 95 -18.54 -11.12 63.71
CA ALA A 95 -17.46 -10.96 64.67
C ALA A 95 -18.11 -10.71 66.03
N ASP A 96 -18.84 -11.71 66.53
CA ASP A 96 -19.32 -11.68 67.91
C ASP A 96 -19.33 -13.09 68.52
N ASN A 97 -18.79 -13.16 69.73
CA ASN A 97 -18.68 -14.30 70.66
C ASN A 97 -17.68 -15.42 70.32
N ASP A 98 -16.63 -15.56 71.14
CA ASP A 98 -16.71 -16.50 72.27
C ASP A 98 -15.64 -16.21 73.34
N GLU A 99 -16.10 -16.06 74.58
CA GLU A 99 -15.28 -15.99 75.79
C GLU A 99 -14.63 -17.37 76.04
N VAL A 100 -13.31 -17.42 76.20
CA VAL A 100 -12.59 -18.65 76.57
C VAL A 100 -12.14 -18.57 78.03
N TYR A 101 -12.96 -19.13 78.92
CA TYR A 101 -12.50 -19.81 80.12
C TYR A 101 -12.27 -21.28 79.74
N ASP A 102 -11.06 -21.81 79.85
CA ASP A 102 -10.73 -22.73 80.94
C ASP A 102 -9.25 -23.18 80.83
N ASP A 103 -8.65 -23.24 82.01
CA ASP A 103 -7.31 -23.68 82.35
C ASP A 103 -7.23 -25.23 82.23
N TRP A 104 -6.01 -25.79 82.18
CA TRP A 104 -5.72 -27.24 82.19
C TRP A 104 -5.61 -28.04 80.85
N SER A 105 -4.92 -27.50 79.83
CA SER A 105 -4.40 -28.30 78.68
C SER A 105 -2.99 -27.90 78.19
N GLY A 106 -2.27 -27.02 78.90
CA GLY A 106 -1.12 -26.27 78.38
C GLY A 106 0.05 -27.08 77.77
N ALA A 107 0.34 -28.28 78.26
CA ALA A 107 1.44 -29.10 77.74
C ALA A 107 1.09 -29.81 76.42
N GLN A 108 -0.15 -30.32 76.29
CA GLN A 108 -0.62 -30.97 75.06
C GLN A 108 -0.91 -29.93 73.96
N GLU A 109 -1.39 -28.75 74.36
CA GLU A 109 -1.60 -27.59 73.50
C GLU A 109 -0.28 -27.08 72.89
N GLN A 110 0.79 -27.00 73.68
CA GLN A 110 2.12 -26.61 73.20
C GLN A 110 2.70 -27.63 72.23
N HIS A 111 2.59 -28.93 72.53
CA HIS A 111 3.08 -29.98 71.63
C HIS A 111 2.30 -30.01 70.31
N ARG A 112 0.98 -29.81 70.37
CA ARG A 112 0.11 -29.67 69.19
C ARG A 112 0.44 -28.41 68.36
N LYS A 113 0.78 -27.29 69.02
CA LYS A 113 1.26 -26.07 68.35
C LYS A 113 2.62 -26.27 67.67
N LEU A 114 3.54 -27.02 68.27
CA LEU A 114 4.84 -27.33 67.65
C LEU A 114 4.69 -28.28 66.46
N LEU A 115 3.79 -29.26 66.55
CA LEU A 115 3.44 -30.13 65.43
C LEU A 115 2.80 -29.33 64.28
N ASP A 116 1.87 -28.43 64.57
CA ASP A 116 1.28 -27.54 63.55
C ASP A 116 2.32 -26.59 62.95
N ASN A 117 3.24 -26.06 63.76
CA ASN A 117 4.34 -25.24 63.25
C ASN A 117 5.28 -26.05 62.34
N THR A 118 5.56 -27.29 62.72
CA THR A 118 6.39 -28.22 61.94
C THR A 118 5.71 -28.61 60.64
N GLU A 119 4.40 -28.90 60.67
CA GLU A 119 3.61 -29.22 59.48
C GLU A 119 3.50 -28.01 58.55
N ARG A 120 3.29 -26.81 59.09
CA ARG A 120 3.30 -25.57 58.32
C ARG A 120 4.67 -25.30 57.70
N LEU A 121 5.76 -25.54 58.44
CA LEU A 121 7.12 -25.39 57.92
C LEU A 121 7.44 -26.39 56.81
N GLU A 122 6.97 -27.63 56.95
CA GLU A 122 7.14 -28.64 55.92
C GLU A 122 6.33 -28.30 54.65
N ARG A 123 5.09 -27.82 54.81
CA ARG A 123 4.26 -27.34 53.69
C ARG A 123 4.86 -26.11 53.02
N THR A 124 5.38 -25.13 53.77
CA THR A 124 6.04 -23.97 53.17
C THR A 124 7.37 -24.35 52.52
N GLY A 125 8.12 -25.29 53.08
CA GLY A 125 9.34 -25.83 52.45
C GLY A 125 9.06 -26.50 51.10
N ARG A 126 8.00 -27.32 51.02
CA ARG A 126 7.53 -27.91 49.75
C ARG A 126 7.07 -26.85 48.77
N ALA A 127 6.22 -25.92 49.21
CA ALA A 127 5.73 -24.83 48.36
C ALA A 127 6.87 -23.94 47.84
N LEU A 128 7.92 -23.72 48.63
CA LEU A 128 9.08 -22.93 48.23
C LEU A 128 9.97 -23.68 47.24
N THR A 129 10.11 -25.01 47.40
CA THR A 129 10.81 -25.87 46.44
C THR A 129 10.08 -25.93 45.10
N ASP A 130 8.76 -26.08 45.13
CA ASP A 130 7.91 -26.04 43.94
C ASP A 130 7.94 -24.65 43.30
N GLY A 131 7.87 -23.58 44.09
CA GLY A 131 8.01 -22.21 43.60
C GLY A 131 9.36 -21.97 42.92
N TYR A 132 10.45 -22.45 43.50
CA TYR A 132 11.78 -22.36 42.91
C TYR A 132 11.87 -23.10 41.57
N ARG A 133 11.29 -24.30 41.49
CA ARG A 133 11.20 -25.06 40.24
C ARG A 133 10.43 -24.29 39.17
N VAL A 134 9.27 -23.74 39.51
CA VAL A 134 8.46 -22.96 38.58
C VAL A 134 9.20 -21.71 38.11
N VAL A 135 9.96 -21.04 38.99
CA VAL A 135 10.78 -19.88 38.60
C VAL A 135 11.86 -20.27 37.59
N LEU A 136 12.54 -21.40 37.77
CA LEU A 136 13.54 -21.89 36.81
C LEU A 136 12.90 -22.22 35.44
N GLU A 137 11.75 -22.88 35.44
CA GLU A 137 10.99 -23.16 34.21
C GLU A 137 10.57 -21.84 33.53
N THR A 138 10.18 -20.83 34.32
CA THR A 138 9.80 -19.50 33.82
C THR A 138 11.00 -18.73 33.27
N GLU A 139 12.18 -18.84 33.88
CA GLU A 139 13.44 -18.27 33.39
C GLU A 139 13.82 -18.89 32.04
N GLN A 140 13.73 -20.22 31.93
CA GLN A 140 14.02 -20.93 30.68
C GLN A 140 13.07 -20.52 29.55
N ILE A 141 11.77 -20.39 29.84
CA ILE A 141 10.79 -19.88 28.87
C ILE A 141 11.12 -18.43 28.50
N GLY A 142 11.45 -17.59 29.48
CA GLY A 142 11.86 -16.20 29.25
C GLY A 142 13.07 -16.10 28.32
N ALA A 143 14.08 -16.94 28.51
CA ALA A 143 15.25 -17.02 27.64
C ALA A 143 14.87 -17.44 26.20
N ALA A 144 13.99 -18.43 26.05
CA ALA A 144 13.50 -18.86 24.74
C ALA A 144 12.69 -17.76 24.03
N VAL A 145 11.84 -17.04 24.76
CA VAL A 145 11.07 -15.90 24.21
C VAL A 145 12.00 -14.77 23.78
N LEU A 146 13.03 -14.44 24.57
CA LEU A 146 14.02 -13.42 24.18
C LEU A 146 14.79 -13.82 22.92
N GLN A 147 15.13 -15.10 22.77
CA GLN A 147 15.76 -15.61 21.56
C GLN A 147 14.83 -15.48 20.34
N ASP A 148 13.56 -15.86 20.48
CA ASP A 148 12.57 -15.75 19.40
C ASP A 148 12.33 -14.29 18.99
N LEU A 149 12.19 -13.39 19.97
CA LEU A 149 12.07 -11.95 19.72
C LEU A 149 13.29 -11.39 18.98
N ASN A 150 14.49 -11.88 19.28
CA ASN A 150 15.70 -11.46 18.57
C ASN A 150 15.72 -11.96 17.12
N LEU A 151 15.35 -13.23 16.89
CA LEU A 151 15.19 -13.80 15.54
C LEU A 151 14.11 -13.08 14.73
N GLN A 152 12.99 -12.75 15.36
CA GLN A 152 11.90 -12.01 14.75
C GLN A 152 12.34 -10.59 14.38
N ARG A 153 13.06 -9.90 15.28
CA ARG A 153 13.65 -8.58 15.01
C ARG A 153 14.57 -8.63 13.79
N GLU A 154 15.43 -9.64 13.69
CA GLU A 154 16.33 -9.80 12.56
C GLU A 154 15.55 -10.05 11.25
N THR A 155 14.50 -10.87 11.31
CA THR A 155 13.60 -11.14 10.17
C THR A 155 12.89 -9.87 9.70
N ILE A 156 12.40 -9.05 10.63
CA ILE A 156 11.78 -7.75 10.34
C ILE A 156 12.82 -6.77 9.74
N GLN A 157 14.05 -6.78 10.22
CA GLN A 157 15.12 -5.94 9.64
C GLN A 157 15.44 -6.35 8.21
N ARG A 158 15.56 -7.66 7.94
CA ARG A 158 15.77 -8.18 6.57
C ARG A 158 14.60 -7.84 5.65
N SER A 159 13.35 -7.98 6.11
CA SER A 159 12.17 -7.65 5.32
C SER A 159 12.11 -6.16 4.99
N ARG A 160 12.40 -5.27 5.95
CA ARG A 160 12.52 -3.82 5.73
C ARG A 160 13.57 -3.49 4.67
N GLY A 161 14.71 -4.18 4.68
CA GLY A 161 15.74 -4.02 3.64
C GLY A 161 15.24 -4.40 2.24
N ARG A 162 14.45 -5.48 2.13
CA ARG A 162 13.81 -5.91 0.89
C ARG A 162 12.78 -4.89 0.40
N VAL A 163 11.93 -4.38 1.29
CA VAL A 163 10.93 -3.33 0.96
C VAL A 163 11.63 -2.08 0.45
N LYS A 164 12.69 -1.60 1.10
CA LYS A 164 13.45 -0.43 0.64
C LYS A 164 14.10 -0.63 -0.73
N ARG A 165 14.56 -1.85 -1.05
CA ARG A 165 15.04 -2.18 -2.40
C ARG A 165 13.90 -2.16 -3.41
N LEU A 166 12.76 -2.78 -3.07
CA LEU A 166 11.57 -2.81 -3.92
C LEU A 166 11.08 -1.40 -4.24
N GLU A 167 11.03 -0.49 -3.25
CA GLU A 167 10.65 0.90 -3.49
C GLU A 167 11.60 1.63 -4.44
N ARG A 168 12.92 1.38 -4.35
CA ARG A 168 13.89 1.96 -5.29
C ARG A 168 13.68 1.44 -6.71
N THR A 169 13.50 0.12 -6.85
CA THR A 169 13.19 -0.49 -8.13
C THR A 169 11.87 0.02 -8.70
N GLY A 170 10.85 0.21 -7.85
CA GLY A 170 9.57 0.80 -8.24
C GLY A 170 9.72 2.22 -8.76
N ARG A 171 10.47 3.09 -8.07
CA ARG A 171 10.78 4.45 -8.54
C ARG A 171 11.53 4.43 -9.88
N ALA A 172 12.58 3.62 -9.99
CA ALA A 172 13.35 3.49 -11.23
C ALA A 172 12.50 2.98 -12.40
N LEU A 173 11.52 2.11 -12.14
CA LEU A 173 10.59 1.62 -13.16
C LEU A 173 9.60 2.71 -13.59
N THR A 174 9.07 3.50 -12.65
CA THR A 174 8.24 4.67 -12.96
C THR A 174 9.00 5.69 -13.80
N ASP A 175 10.25 5.97 -13.45
CA ASP A 175 11.12 6.88 -14.22
C ASP A 175 11.41 6.29 -15.61
N GLY A 176 11.73 5.00 -15.70
CA GLY A 176 11.94 4.31 -16.97
C GLY A 176 10.69 4.33 -17.86
N TYR A 177 9.50 4.13 -17.28
CA TYR A 177 8.23 4.23 -18.01
C TYR A 177 8.03 5.63 -18.58
N ARG A 178 8.31 6.69 -17.81
CA ARG A 178 8.25 8.06 -18.29
C ARG A 178 9.21 8.30 -19.47
N VAL A 179 10.46 7.85 -19.36
CA VAL A 179 11.46 7.98 -20.44
C VAL A 179 11.01 7.23 -21.70
N VAL A 180 10.40 6.05 -21.55
CA VAL A 180 9.85 5.30 -22.69
C VAL A 180 8.71 6.07 -23.36
N LEU A 181 7.80 6.69 -22.59
CA LEU A 181 6.74 7.53 -23.16
C LEU A 181 7.31 8.75 -23.90
N GLU A 182 8.31 9.42 -23.34
CA GLU A 182 9.01 10.52 -24.02
C GLU A 182 9.70 10.03 -25.31
N THR A 183 10.30 8.84 -25.27
CA THR A 183 10.92 8.19 -26.45
C THR A 183 9.90 7.80 -27.50
N GLU A 184 8.71 7.33 -27.11
CA GLU A 184 7.61 7.02 -28.02
C GLU A 184 7.10 8.29 -28.72
N GLN A 185 6.94 9.39 -28.00
CA GLN A 185 6.55 10.68 -28.58
C GLN A 185 7.59 11.19 -29.58
N ILE A 186 8.88 11.11 -29.23
CA ILE A 186 9.96 11.46 -30.16
C ILE A 186 9.94 10.54 -31.38
N GLY A 187 9.76 9.24 -31.18
CA GLY A 187 9.64 8.26 -32.26
C GLY A 187 8.49 8.56 -33.21
N ALA A 188 7.32 8.94 -32.68
CA ALA A 188 6.17 9.37 -33.46
C ALA A 188 6.48 10.63 -34.29
N ALA A 189 7.14 11.62 -33.69
CA ALA A 189 7.54 12.84 -34.40
C ALA A 189 8.56 12.55 -35.52
N VAL A 190 9.54 11.66 -35.26
CA VAL A 190 10.52 11.24 -36.28
C VAL A 190 9.83 10.50 -37.43
N LEU A 191 8.87 9.61 -37.14
CA LEU A 191 8.10 8.91 -38.19
C LEU A 191 7.28 9.89 -39.04
N GLN A 192 6.69 10.90 -38.41
CA GLN A 192 5.98 11.96 -39.12
C GLN A 192 6.93 12.74 -40.05
N ASP A 193 8.10 13.13 -39.55
CA ASP A 193 9.11 13.86 -40.34
C ASP A 193 9.63 13.01 -41.51
N LEU A 194 9.92 11.73 -41.27
CA LEU A 194 10.32 10.80 -42.34
C LEU A 194 9.24 10.66 -43.42
N ASN A 195 7.96 10.70 -43.05
CA ASN A 195 6.86 10.66 -44.02
C ASN A 195 6.79 11.95 -44.85
N LEU A 196 6.97 13.12 -44.21
CA LEU A 196 7.06 14.42 -44.90
C LEU A 196 8.26 14.50 -45.83
N GLN A 197 9.42 14.00 -45.38
CA GLN A 197 10.63 13.90 -46.20
C GLN A 197 10.40 13.00 -47.41
N ARG A 198 9.77 11.83 -47.23
CA ARG A 198 9.40 10.93 -48.34
C ARG A 198 8.52 11.63 -49.36
N GLU A 199 7.51 12.37 -48.91
CA GLU A 199 6.62 13.12 -49.79
C GLU A 199 7.37 14.23 -50.55
N THR A 200 8.28 14.93 -49.88
CA THR A 200 9.12 15.97 -50.50
C THR A 200 10.05 15.39 -51.57
N ILE A 201 10.65 14.23 -51.30
CA ILE A 201 11.47 13.50 -52.29
C ILE A 201 10.61 13.05 -53.47
N GLN A 202 9.40 12.55 -53.22
CA GLN A 202 8.48 12.15 -54.29
C GLN A 202 8.07 13.33 -55.17
N ARG A 203 7.73 14.48 -54.58
CA ARG A 203 7.45 15.72 -55.33
C ARG A 203 8.65 16.16 -56.16
N SER A 204 9.84 16.14 -55.57
CA SER A 204 11.08 16.52 -56.26
C SER A 204 11.39 15.58 -57.42
N ARG A 205 11.23 14.26 -57.23
CA ARG A 205 11.35 13.27 -58.30
C ARG A 205 10.32 13.47 -59.41
N GLY A 206 9.08 13.82 -59.07
CA GLY A 206 8.05 14.16 -60.05
C GLY A 206 8.43 15.38 -60.90
N ARG A 207 8.89 16.46 -60.26
CA ARG A 207 9.36 17.67 -60.94
C ARG A 207 10.57 17.41 -61.82
N LEU A 208 11.54 16.60 -61.37
CA LEU A 208 12.69 16.22 -62.19
C LEU A 208 12.26 15.44 -63.43
N ARG A 209 11.33 14.49 -63.29
CA ARG A 209 10.80 13.74 -64.43
C ARG A 209 10.04 14.63 -65.42
N GLU A 210 9.25 15.57 -64.92
CA GLU A 210 8.57 16.56 -65.78
C GLU A 210 9.58 17.47 -66.49
N THR A 211 10.61 17.92 -65.78
CA THR A 211 11.70 18.73 -66.35
C THR A 211 12.46 17.95 -67.42
N ASP A 212 12.76 16.67 -67.20
CA ASP A 212 13.37 15.79 -68.21
C ASP A 212 12.49 15.66 -69.47
N GLU A 213 11.18 15.54 -69.32
CA GLU A 213 10.24 15.53 -70.44
C GLU A 213 10.24 16.87 -71.20
N GLN A 214 10.25 17.99 -70.49
CA GLN A 214 10.33 19.34 -71.08
C GLN A 214 11.67 19.58 -71.80
N LEU A 215 12.78 19.11 -71.23
CA LEU A 215 14.11 19.17 -71.85
C LEU A 215 14.17 18.33 -73.12
N ASN A 216 13.58 17.13 -73.13
CA ASN A 216 13.52 16.29 -74.32
C ASN A 216 12.66 16.96 -75.43
N ARG A 217 11.51 17.56 -75.08
CA ARG A 217 10.72 18.36 -76.04
C ARG A 217 11.51 19.56 -76.56
N SER A 218 12.18 20.29 -75.68
CA SER A 218 12.99 21.47 -76.04
C SER A 218 14.16 21.10 -76.94
N THR A 219 14.81 19.95 -76.70
CA THR A 219 15.89 19.42 -77.55
C THR A 219 15.38 19.10 -78.97
N ARG A 220 14.17 18.51 -79.08
CA ARG A 220 13.54 18.27 -80.39
C ARG A 220 13.23 19.57 -81.11
N LEU A 221 12.66 20.56 -80.41
CA LEU A 221 12.37 21.87 -81.00
C LEU A 221 13.67 22.57 -81.44
N MET A 222 14.70 22.57 -80.60
CA MET A 222 16.00 23.14 -80.92
C MET A 222 16.61 22.48 -82.17
N ASN A 223 16.59 21.15 -82.28
CA ASN A 223 17.07 20.45 -83.47
C ASN A 223 16.31 20.86 -84.74
N THR A 224 14.99 21.07 -84.66
CA THR A 224 14.21 21.57 -85.81
C THR A 224 14.57 23.00 -86.18
N MET A 225 14.82 23.88 -85.21
CA MET A 225 15.30 25.24 -85.45
C MET A 225 16.70 25.27 -86.07
N ILE A 226 17.63 24.44 -85.57
CA ILE A 226 18.99 24.32 -86.11
C ILE A 226 18.95 23.87 -87.57
N MET A 227 18.13 22.86 -87.89
CA MET A 227 18.01 22.37 -89.26
C MET A 227 17.45 23.43 -90.22
N ARG A 228 16.43 24.19 -89.78
CA ARG A 228 15.90 25.33 -90.55
C ARG A 228 16.95 26.42 -90.75
N ALA A 229 17.67 26.80 -89.70
CA ALA A 229 18.70 27.83 -89.78
C ALA A 229 19.87 27.44 -90.72
N LEU A 230 20.25 26.16 -90.75
CA LEU A 230 21.22 25.66 -91.72
C LEU A 230 20.67 25.69 -93.14
N GLN A 231 19.42 25.26 -93.34
CA GLN A 231 18.76 25.31 -94.65
C GLN A 231 18.71 26.74 -95.21
N ASP A 232 18.36 27.73 -94.38
CA ASP A 232 18.33 29.13 -94.77
C ASP A 232 19.71 29.63 -95.25
N ARG A 233 20.79 29.23 -94.56
CA ARG A 233 22.17 29.57 -94.98
C ARG A 233 22.55 28.91 -96.30
N PHE A 234 22.21 27.63 -96.51
CA PHE A 234 22.48 26.95 -97.77
C PHE A 234 21.71 27.57 -98.94
N ILE A 235 20.45 27.95 -98.72
CA ILE A 235 19.65 28.67 -99.72
C ILE A 235 20.33 29.99 -100.08
N LEU A 236 20.79 30.76 -99.10
CA LEU A 236 21.47 32.04 -99.35
C LEU A 236 22.76 31.84 -100.17
N ILE A 237 23.59 30.85 -99.82
CA ILE A 237 24.82 30.55 -100.58
C ILE A 237 24.49 30.14 -102.02
N MET A 238 23.46 29.31 -102.21
CA MET A 238 23.03 28.86 -103.53
C MET A 238 22.55 30.04 -104.40
N VAL A 239 21.77 30.96 -103.83
CA VAL A 239 21.29 32.17 -104.52
C VAL A 239 22.46 33.06 -104.97
N PHE A 240 23.46 33.31 -104.10
CA PHE A 240 24.65 34.09 -104.47
C PHE A 240 25.46 33.43 -105.60
N LEU A 241 25.57 32.10 -105.58
CA LEU A 241 26.28 31.33 -106.61
C LEU A 241 25.58 31.47 -107.98
N VAL A 242 24.25 31.31 -108.01
CA VAL A 242 23.46 31.48 -109.25
C VAL A 242 23.59 32.91 -109.79
N LEU A 243 23.51 33.91 -108.91
CA LEU A 243 23.65 35.31 -109.30
C LEU A 243 25.06 35.60 -109.86
N GLY A 244 26.11 35.01 -109.26
CA GLY A 244 27.48 35.09 -109.75
C GLY A 244 27.66 34.45 -111.14
N ILE A 245 27.08 33.27 -111.37
CA ILE A 245 27.10 32.61 -112.68
C ILE A 245 26.42 33.48 -113.74
N LEU A 246 25.23 34.02 -113.44
CA LEU A 246 24.51 34.91 -114.34
C LEU A 246 25.33 36.15 -114.70
N LEU A 247 26.02 36.74 -113.72
CA LEU A 247 26.91 37.87 -113.96
C LEU A 247 28.07 37.49 -114.88
N CYS A 248 28.76 36.38 -114.61
CA CYS A 248 29.84 35.87 -115.46
C CYS A 248 29.39 35.62 -116.90
N VAL A 249 28.22 34.99 -117.08
CA VAL A 249 27.62 34.77 -118.41
C VAL A 249 27.31 36.09 -119.09
N GLY A 250 26.70 37.04 -118.38
CA GLY A 250 26.40 38.37 -118.91
C GLY A 250 27.65 39.14 -119.36
N VAL A 251 28.73 39.09 -118.56
CA VAL A 251 30.01 39.71 -118.93
C VAL A 251 30.66 39.01 -120.12
N TYR A 252 30.61 37.67 -120.18
CA TYR A 252 31.13 36.91 -121.31
C TYR A 252 30.44 37.32 -122.63
N PHE A 253 29.11 37.44 -122.62
CA PHE A 253 28.34 37.92 -123.77
C PHE A 253 28.53 39.41 -124.09
N TYR A 254 28.95 40.23 -123.11
CA TYR A 254 29.23 41.65 -123.34
C TYR A 254 30.62 41.88 -123.95
N VAL A 255 31.61 41.08 -123.55
CA VAL A 255 33.00 41.18 -124.02
C VAL A 255 33.21 40.49 -125.37
N THR A 256 32.47 39.42 -125.65
CA THR A 256 32.53 38.66 -126.91
C THR A 256 31.60 39.28 -127.95
#